data_AF-A0A5Q0URQ3-F1
#
_entry.id   AF-A0A5Q0URQ3-F1
#
_cell.length_a   1.000
_cell.length_b   1.000
_cell.length_c   1.000
_cell.angle_alpha   90.00
_cell.angle_beta   90.00
_cell.angle_gamma   90.00
#
_symmetry.space_group_name_H-M   'P 1'
#
loop_
_entity.id
_entity.type
_entity.pdbx_description
1 polymer ?
#
loop_
_entity_poly.entity_id
_entity_poly.type
_entity_poly.pdbx_seq_one_letter_code
_entity_poly.pdbx_strand_id
1 'polypeptide(L)'
;MNVPEGRLVHSRVVADPRDPLAAALDRSLTGYAVFEPQETLLLDAGGHGIVTFRDGVPEQAYYTGTDRGGPSALADLGMPGPYHVELVALDDAALARIGDHAELAVPPGMPAERLAGDPALAASTRRAAPADRETETPTDDDPDRSEAGAVEAFLDDEAKIDAIKQQARAEAKQRAEEWGFD
;
A
#
# COMPACT_ATOMS: atom_id res chain seq x y z
N MET A 1 -2.13 14.05 11.12
CA MET A 1 -1.50 14.92 10.09
C MET A 1 -2.20 16.28 10.08
N ASN A 2 -1.48 17.40 9.96
CA ASN A 2 -2.07 18.74 9.85
C ASN A 2 -1.85 19.26 8.42
N VAL A 3 -2.93 19.61 7.72
CA VAL A 3 -2.89 20.09 6.34
C VAL A 3 -3.22 21.59 6.28
N PRO A 4 -2.50 22.39 5.47
CA PRO A 4 -2.83 23.80 5.27
C PRO A 4 -4.20 24.02 4.65
N GLU A 5 -4.80 25.17 4.94
CA GLU A 5 -5.91 25.68 4.15
C GLU A 5 -5.48 25.94 2.70
N GLY A 6 -6.39 25.69 1.77
CA GLY A 6 -6.16 25.85 0.34
C GLY A 6 -7.43 26.22 -0.40
N ARG A 7 -7.36 26.19 -1.74
CA ARG A 7 -8.53 26.47 -2.58
C ARG A 7 -9.26 25.18 -2.91
N LEU A 8 -10.51 25.07 -2.46
CA LEU A 8 -11.39 23.95 -2.85
C LEU A 8 -11.63 23.97 -4.37
N VAL A 9 -11.26 22.87 -5.03
CA VAL A 9 -11.40 22.67 -6.49
C VAL A 9 -12.60 21.77 -6.80
N HIS A 10 -12.87 20.83 -5.91
CA HIS A 10 -13.93 19.84 -6.11
C HIS A 10 -14.45 19.37 -4.75
N SER A 11 -15.76 19.16 -4.63
CA SER A 11 -16.39 18.58 -3.44
C SER A 11 -17.65 17.84 -3.89
N ARG A 12 -17.70 16.52 -3.71
CA ARG A 12 -18.85 15.69 -4.08
C ARG A 12 -18.88 14.39 -3.30
N VAL A 13 -20.08 13.82 -3.15
CA VAL A 13 -20.23 12.43 -2.73
C VAL A 13 -20.06 11.51 -3.94
N VAL A 14 -19.23 10.49 -3.80
CA VAL A 14 -18.97 9.45 -4.82
C VAL A 14 -19.17 8.07 -4.24
N ALA A 15 -19.68 7.15 -5.05
CA ALA A 15 -19.70 5.73 -4.68
C ALA A 15 -18.31 5.08 -4.84
N ASP A 16 -17.45 5.67 -5.68
CA ASP A 16 -16.12 5.14 -6.03
C ASP A 16 -15.11 6.31 -6.08
N PRO A 17 -13.97 6.21 -5.37
CA PRO A 17 -12.91 7.21 -5.39
C PRO A 17 -12.17 7.35 -6.74
N ARG A 18 -12.47 6.51 -7.74
CA ARG A 18 -11.92 6.62 -9.11
C ARG A 18 -12.08 8.00 -9.72
N ASP A 19 -13.29 8.56 -9.67
CA ASP A 19 -13.60 9.86 -10.27
C ASP A 19 -12.72 10.99 -9.73
N PRO A 20 -12.61 11.21 -8.39
CA PRO A 20 -11.75 12.25 -7.84
C PRO A 20 -10.26 12.01 -8.09
N LEU A 21 -9.78 10.76 -8.09
CA LEU A 21 -8.38 10.46 -8.41
C LEU A 21 -8.05 10.78 -9.87
N ALA A 22 -8.92 10.41 -10.81
CA ALA A 22 -8.76 10.75 -12.22
C ALA A 22 -8.85 12.28 -12.44
N ALA A 23 -9.75 12.94 -11.71
CA ALA A 23 -9.90 14.39 -11.72
C ALA A 23 -8.67 15.15 -11.18
N ALA A 24 -7.95 14.59 -10.21
CA ALA A 24 -6.70 15.14 -9.71
C ALA A 24 -5.58 15.01 -10.75
N LEU A 25 -5.46 13.84 -11.39
CA LEU A 25 -4.49 13.59 -12.45
C LEU A 25 -4.71 14.50 -13.67
N ASP A 26 -5.94 14.56 -14.19
CA ASP A 26 -6.31 15.35 -15.37
C ASP A 26 -6.07 16.86 -15.18
N ARG A 27 -6.23 17.36 -13.95
CA ARG A 27 -5.99 18.77 -13.61
C ARG A 27 -4.54 19.07 -13.24
N SER A 28 -3.66 18.06 -13.22
CA SER A 28 -2.33 18.15 -12.64
C SER A 28 -2.35 18.81 -11.25
N LEU A 29 -3.23 18.31 -10.37
CA LEU A 29 -3.45 18.91 -9.06
C LEU A 29 -2.19 18.87 -8.18
N THR A 30 -1.76 20.03 -7.70
CA THR A 30 -0.83 20.16 -6.57
C THR A 30 -1.61 20.55 -5.33
N GLY A 31 -1.59 19.71 -4.30
CA GLY A 31 -2.43 19.86 -3.12
C GLY A 31 -2.79 18.51 -2.47
N TYR A 32 -4.04 18.33 -2.05
CA TYR A 32 -4.48 17.09 -1.41
C TYR A 32 -5.97 16.79 -1.66
N ALA A 33 -6.34 15.53 -1.47
CA ALA A 33 -7.71 15.07 -1.37
C ALA A 33 -8.04 14.65 0.06
N VAL A 34 -9.25 14.95 0.51
CA VAL A 34 -9.82 14.43 1.75
C VAL A 34 -10.93 13.45 1.38
N PHE A 35 -10.85 12.23 1.88
CA PHE A 35 -11.84 11.17 1.69
C PHE A 35 -12.55 10.91 3.02
N GLU A 36 -13.81 11.28 3.12
CA GLU A 36 -14.63 11.11 4.32
C GLU A 36 -15.71 10.04 4.07
N PRO A 37 -15.58 8.84 4.66
CA PRO A 37 -16.59 7.78 4.58
C PRO A 37 -17.93 8.26 5.16
N GLN A 38 -19.02 8.05 4.44
CA GLN A 38 -20.36 8.51 4.88
C GLN A 38 -21.09 7.51 5.79
N GLU A 39 -20.66 6.25 5.83
CA GLU A 39 -21.21 5.25 6.76
C GLU A 39 -20.41 5.24 8.08
N THR A 40 -20.79 6.10 9.02
CA THR A 40 -20.30 6.09 10.41
C THR A 40 -21.43 5.66 11.35
N LEU A 41 -22.05 4.49 11.09
CA LEU A 41 -23.26 4.12 11.83
C LEU A 41 -23.03 3.42 13.17
N LEU A 42 -21.81 2.98 13.54
CA LEU A 42 -21.70 2.13 14.75
C LEU A 42 -20.49 2.31 15.66
N LEU A 43 -19.45 3.07 15.31
CA LEU A 43 -18.29 3.26 16.18
C LEU A 43 -17.74 4.68 16.00
N ASP A 44 -17.50 5.38 17.11
CA ASP A 44 -16.85 6.71 17.23
C ASP A 44 -15.41 6.78 16.63
N ALA A 45 -15.04 5.83 15.77
CA ALA A 45 -13.78 5.75 15.03
C ALA A 45 -13.95 6.24 13.58
N GLY A 46 -14.71 7.32 13.38
CA GLY A 46 -14.82 8.00 12.10
C GLY A 46 -13.48 8.67 11.75
N GLY A 47 -12.76 8.10 10.78
CA GLY A 47 -11.55 8.69 10.22
C GLY A 47 -11.79 9.15 8.80
N HIS A 48 -11.14 10.24 8.40
CA HIS A 48 -10.96 10.60 7.00
C HIS A 48 -9.54 10.28 6.54
N GLY A 49 -9.45 9.90 5.26
CA GLY A 49 -8.19 9.70 4.56
C GLY A 49 -7.73 10.99 3.89
N ILE A 50 -6.42 11.22 3.88
CA ILE A 50 -5.77 12.32 3.19
C ILE A 50 -4.80 11.71 2.18
N VAL A 51 -4.85 12.16 0.93
CA VAL A 51 -3.87 11.82 -0.11
C VAL A 51 -3.30 13.12 -0.66
N THR A 52 -1.99 13.31 -0.60
CA THR A 52 -1.34 14.48 -1.21
C THR A 52 -0.98 14.20 -2.66
N PHE A 53 -1.00 15.25 -3.48
CA PHE A 53 -0.68 15.20 -4.89
C PHE A 53 0.31 16.30 -5.25
N ARG A 54 1.20 15.98 -6.18
CA ARG A 54 2.02 16.95 -6.91
C ARG A 54 1.81 16.71 -8.40
N ASP A 55 1.39 17.75 -9.12
CA ASP A 55 1.07 17.67 -10.55
C ASP A 55 0.10 16.53 -10.90
N GLY A 56 -0.81 16.22 -9.97
CA GLY A 56 -1.82 15.16 -10.12
C GLY A 56 -1.33 13.75 -9.76
N VAL A 57 -0.05 13.61 -9.39
CA VAL A 57 0.57 12.34 -8.99
C VAL A 57 0.53 12.21 -7.47
N PRO A 58 -0.02 11.12 -6.90
CA PRO A 58 0.02 10.89 -5.47
C PRO A 58 1.45 10.87 -4.90
N GLU A 59 1.64 11.42 -3.70
CA GLU A 59 2.92 11.40 -2.97
C GLU A 59 2.79 10.74 -1.60
N GLN A 60 1.80 11.13 -0.80
CA GLN A 60 1.63 10.63 0.56
C GLN A 60 0.18 10.28 0.85
N ALA A 61 -0.03 9.32 1.75
CA ALA A 61 -1.34 8.97 2.26
C ALA A 61 -1.31 8.90 3.79
N TYR A 62 -2.43 9.26 4.41
CA TYR A 62 -2.61 9.19 5.86
C TYR A 62 -4.08 8.98 6.21
N TYR A 63 -4.37 8.18 7.23
CA TYR A 63 -5.72 7.92 7.71
C TYR A 63 -5.85 8.28 9.19
N THR A 64 -6.75 9.20 9.49
CA THR A 64 -6.92 9.72 10.86
C THR A 64 -7.53 8.72 11.83
N GLY A 65 -8.32 7.76 11.35
CA GLY A 65 -9.01 6.79 12.21
C GLY A 65 -8.06 5.81 12.91
N THR A 66 -6.93 5.48 12.28
CA THR A 66 -5.90 4.57 12.81
C THR A 66 -4.56 5.25 13.07
N ASP A 67 -4.43 6.53 12.74
CA ASP A 67 -3.17 7.30 12.81
C ASP A 67 -2.03 6.63 12.01
N ARG A 68 -2.35 6.07 10.84
CA ARG A 68 -1.39 5.38 9.96
C ARG A 68 -1.14 6.14 8.67
N GLY A 69 0.08 6.01 8.17
CA GLY A 69 0.55 6.55 6.89
C GLY A 69 0.75 5.52 5.80
N GLY A 70 1.03 6.00 4.59
CA GLY A 70 1.54 5.19 3.50
C GLY A 70 0.55 4.11 3.02
N PRO A 71 1.05 2.95 2.56
CA PRO A 71 0.21 1.84 2.10
C PRO A 71 -0.81 1.36 3.15
N SER A 72 -0.46 1.40 4.44
CA SER A 72 -1.38 1.01 5.52
C SER A 72 -2.57 1.95 5.63
N ALA A 73 -2.37 3.26 5.43
CA ALA A 73 -3.47 4.23 5.38
C ALA A 73 -4.45 3.93 4.25
N LEU A 74 -3.93 3.56 3.07
CA LEU A 74 -4.78 3.21 1.91
C LEU A 74 -5.60 1.94 2.16
N ALA A 75 -5.03 0.95 2.85
CA ALA A 75 -5.74 -0.27 3.23
C ALA A 75 -6.88 0.02 4.21
N ASP A 76 -6.67 0.92 5.18
CA ASP A 76 -7.70 1.34 6.12
C ASP A 76 -8.79 2.18 5.44
N LEU A 77 -8.41 2.99 4.46
CA LEU A 77 -9.33 3.85 3.73
C LEU A 77 -10.19 3.09 2.73
N GLY A 78 -9.68 2.03 2.09
CA GLY A 78 -10.34 1.28 1.01
C GLY A 78 -11.59 0.47 1.40
N MET A 79 -12.26 0.82 2.49
CA MET A 79 -13.52 0.19 2.90
C MET A 79 -14.65 0.56 1.91
N PRO A 80 -15.50 -0.40 1.49
CA PRO A 80 -16.59 -0.09 0.58
C PRO A 80 -17.55 0.94 1.18
N GLY A 81 -17.93 1.96 0.40
CA GLY A 81 -18.95 2.92 0.83
C GLY A 81 -18.92 4.20 0.00
N PRO A 82 -19.99 5.00 0.06
CA PRO A 82 -19.92 6.35 -0.48
C PRO A 82 -18.94 7.20 0.33
N TYR A 83 -18.11 7.95 -0.37
CA TYR A 83 -17.19 8.92 0.19
C TYR A 83 -17.65 10.31 -0.16
N HIS A 84 -17.63 11.22 0.80
CA HIS A 84 -17.51 12.64 0.49
C HIS A 84 -16.04 12.93 0.21
N VAL A 85 -15.75 13.43 -1.00
CA VAL A 85 -14.38 13.70 -1.43
C VAL A 85 -14.21 15.16 -1.77
N GLU A 86 -13.21 15.77 -1.14
CA GLU A 86 -12.79 17.14 -1.40
C GLU A 86 -11.41 17.14 -2.06
N LEU A 87 -11.24 17.91 -3.14
CA LEU A 87 -9.94 18.19 -3.74
C LEU A 87 -9.57 19.63 -3.43
N VAL A 88 -8.44 19.83 -2.76
CA VAL A 88 -7.94 21.13 -2.34
C VAL A 88 -6.63 21.40 -3.05
N ALA A 89 -6.56 22.50 -3.80
CA ALA A 89 -5.34 22.98 -4.42
C ALA A 89 -4.53 23.83 -3.44
N LEU A 90 -3.21 23.60 -3.46
CA LEU A 90 -2.20 24.36 -2.74
C LEU A 90 -1.20 24.93 -3.73
N ASP A 91 -0.53 26.02 -3.34
CA ASP A 91 0.74 26.38 -3.96
C ASP A 91 1.88 25.49 -3.43
N ASP A 92 3.01 25.46 -4.13
CA ASP A 92 4.15 24.61 -3.77
C ASP A 92 4.70 24.91 -2.37
N ALA A 93 4.66 26.17 -1.95
CA ALA A 93 5.15 26.57 -0.63
C ALA A 93 4.24 26.06 0.50
N ALA A 94 2.93 26.03 0.27
CA ALA A 94 1.96 25.45 1.18
C ALA A 94 2.08 23.93 1.24
N LEU A 95 2.20 23.27 0.09
CA LEU A 95 2.43 21.82 0.06
C LEU A 95 3.74 21.44 0.78
N ALA A 96 4.81 22.20 0.58
CA ALA A 96 6.10 21.97 1.25
C ALA A 96 6.01 22.06 2.80
N ARG A 97 5.04 22.79 3.35
CA ARG A 97 4.82 22.85 4.81
C ARG A 97 4.29 21.55 5.41
N ILE A 98 3.63 20.70 4.60
CA ILE A 98 3.24 19.35 5.02
C ILE A 98 4.50 18.51 5.28
N GLY A 99 5.52 18.69 4.45
CA GLY A 99 6.81 18.01 4.55
C GLY A 99 6.83 16.66 3.84
N ASP A 100 8.04 16.21 3.51
CA ASP A 100 8.28 14.88 2.97
C ASP A 100 8.58 13.91 4.13
N HIS A 101 7.73 12.91 4.26
CA HIS A 101 7.70 11.94 5.36
C HIS A 101 7.65 10.55 4.75
N ALA A 102 8.74 9.79 4.89
CA ALA A 102 8.90 8.49 4.26
C ALA A 102 7.84 7.48 4.72
N GLU A 103 7.38 7.58 5.97
CA GLU A 103 6.33 6.76 6.55
C GLU A 103 4.93 7.03 5.97
N LEU A 104 4.74 8.20 5.34
CA LEU A 104 3.49 8.56 4.67
C LEU A 104 3.54 8.27 3.17
N ALA A 105 4.73 8.03 2.61
CA ALA A 105 4.94 7.92 1.17
C ALA A 105 4.16 6.74 0.57
N VAL A 106 3.60 6.97 -0.63
CA VAL A 106 2.92 5.93 -1.41
C VAL A 106 3.43 5.89 -2.84
N PRO A 107 3.53 4.69 -3.46
CA PRO A 107 3.82 4.59 -4.88
C PRO A 107 2.74 5.29 -5.73
N PRO A 108 3.10 5.92 -6.87
CA PRO A 108 2.17 6.72 -7.69
C PRO A 108 0.89 5.98 -8.15
N GLY A 109 0.99 4.67 -8.39
CA GLY A 109 -0.13 3.84 -8.82
C GLY A 109 -1.03 3.34 -7.68
N MET A 110 -0.50 3.28 -6.45
CA MET A 110 -1.10 2.52 -5.37
C MET A 110 -2.47 3.05 -4.91
N PRO A 111 -2.72 4.37 -4.81
CA PRO A 111 -4.06 4.87 -4.47
C PRO A 111 -5.13 4.46 -5.48
N ALA A 112 -4.81 4.46 -6.78
CA ALA A 112 -5.76 4.05 -7.81
C ALA A 112 -6.04 2.54 -7.76
N GLU A 113 -5.04 1.72 -7.46
CA GLU A 113 -5.21 0.27 -7.29
C GLU A 113 -5.99 -0.07 -6.02
N ARG A 114 -5.61 0.53 -4.88
CA ARG A 114 -6.14 0.14 -3.56
C ARG A 114 -7.50 0.76 -3.25
N LEU A 115 -7.75 2.00 -3.67
CA LEU A 115 -9.00 2.70 -3.36
C LEU A 115 -10.06 2.50 -4.45
N ALA A 116 -9.65 2.55 -5.71
CA ALA A 116 -10.56 2.51 -6.86
C ALA A 116 -10.56 1.16 -7.60
N GLY A 117 -9.61 0.27 -7.32
CA GLY A 117 -9.46 -0.97 -8.08
C GLY A 117 -9.20 -0.73 -9.58
N ASP A 118 -8.61 0.42 -9.95
CA ASP A 118 -8.42 0.84 -11.35
C ASP A 118 -6.94 0.75 -11.78
N PRO A 119 -6.52 -0.39 -12.39
CA PRO A 119 -5.14 -0.56 -12.85
C PRO A 119 -4.78 0.36 -14.03
N ALA A 120 -5.76 0.82 -14.81
CA ALA A 120 -5.50 1.71 -15.94
C ALA A 120 -5.19 3.14 -15.46
N LEU A 121 -5.90 3.60 -14.44
CA LEU A 121 -5.60 4.85 -13.76
C LEU A 121 -4.22 4.77 -13.07
N ALA A 122 -3.91 3.65 -12.41
CA ALA A 122 -2.62 3.42 -11.77
C ALA A 122 -1.44 3.43 -12.76
N ALA A 123 -1.62 2.84 -13.95
CA ALA A 123 -0.62 2.92 -15.01
C ALA A 123 -0.45 4.36 -15.54
N SER A 124 -1.54 5.15 -15.54
CA SER A 124 -1.50 6.54 -15.99
C SER A 124 -0.82 7.46 -14.97
N THR A 125 -1.07 7.28 -13.66
CA THR A 125 -0.36 8.02 -12.62
C THR A 125 1.12 7.65 -12.57
N ARG A 126 1.48 6.37 -12.74
CA ARG A 126 2.89 5.95 -12.86
C ARG A 126 3.61 6.62 -14.02
N ARG A 127 3.01 6.68 -15.21
CA ARG A 127 3.60 7.37 -16.37
C ARG A 127 3.76 8.87 -16.18
N ALA A 128 2.90 9.49 -15.38
CA ALA A 128 2.97 10.91 -15.07
C ALA A 128 4.00 11.22 -13.95
N ALA A 129 4.42 10.20 -13.19
CA ALA A 129 5.36 10.38 -12.10
C ALA A 129 6.77 10.74 -12.61
N PRO A 130 7.55 11.52 -11.84
CA PRO A 130 8.98 11.69 -12.11
C PRO A 130 9.70 10.33 -12.12
N ALA A 131 10.71 10.17 -12.98
CA ALA A 131 11.42 8.90 -13.17
C ALA A 131 12.01 8.31 -11.87
N ASP A 132 12.41 9.17 -10.93
CA ASP A 132 13.00 8.78 -9.65
C ASP A 132 11.96 8.22 -8.65
N ARG A 133 10.66 8.32 -8.96
CA ARG A 133 9.53 7.84 -8.14
C ARG A 133 8.97 6.50 -8.56
N GLU A 134 9.61 5.80 -9.49
CA GLU A 134 9.36 4.37 -9.72
C GLU A 134 9.90 3.56 -8.52
N THR A 135 9.26 3.69 -7.35
CA THR A 135 9.50 2.80 -6.23
C THR A 135 9.02 1.42 -6.62
N GLU A 136 9.90 0.42 -6.43
CA GLU A 136 9.60 -1.00 -6.57
C GLU A 136 8.17 -1.25 -6.11
N THR A 137 7.33 -1.66 -7.05
CA THR A 137 5.99 -2.11 -6.69
C THR A 137 6.23 -3.34 -5.84
N PRO A 138 5.78 -3.42 -4.57
CA PRO A 138 5.64 -4.71 -3.93
C PRO A 138 4.47 -5.37 -4.66
N THR A 139 4.77 -5.92 -5.83
CA THR A 139 3.89 -6.84 -6.48
C THR A 139 3.81 -7.98 -5.49
N ASP A 140 2.60 -8.40 -5.11
CA ASP A 140 2.42 -9.70 -4.46
C ASP A 140 2.93 -10.86 -5.39
N ASP A 141 3.40 -10.55 -6.61
CA ASP A 141 4.40 -11.31 -7.39
C ASP A 141 5.82 -10.85 -7.05
N ASP A 142 6.34 -11.31 -5.94
CA ASP A 142 7.78 -11.51 -5.76
C ASP A 142 8.11 -12.86 -6.42
N PRO A 143 8.60 -12.92 -7.68
CA PRO A 143 8.92 -14.20 -8.32
C PRO A 143 10.16 -14.84 -7.68
N ASP A 144 10.94 -14.10 -6.89
CA ASP A 144 12.06 -14.59 -6.09
C ASP A 144 11.60 -15.26 -4.78
N ARG A 145 10.29 -15.21 -4.48
CA ARG A 145 9.63 -16.11 -3.52
C ARG A 145 8.73 -17.16 -4.18
N SER A 146 9.03 -17.52 -5.43
CA SER A 146 8.62 -18.84 -5.95
C SER A 146 9.18 -19.91 -5.01
N GLU A 147 8.43 -21.00 -4.79
CA GLU A 147 8.83 -22.15 -3.94
C GLU A 147 10.26 -22.65 -4.21
N ALA A 148 10.82 -22.37 -5.40
CA ALA A 148 12.22 -22.59 -5.80
C ALA A 148 13.27 -21.87 -4.91
N GLY A 149 13.05 -20.61 -4.51
CA GLY A 149 14.01 -19.87 -3.67
C GLY A 149 14.10 -20.38 -2.23
N ALA A 150 12.99 -20.91 -1.70
CA ALA A 150 12.95 -21.53 -0.38
C ALA A 150 13.63 -22.91 -0.36
N VAL A 151 13.59 -23.67 -1.46
CA VAL A 151 14.37 -24.92 -1.58
C VAL A 151 15.84 -24.68 -1.92
N GLU A 152 16.19 -23.67 -2.70
CA GLU A 152 17.61 -23.34 -2.96
C GLU A 152 18.32 -22.82 -1.70
N ALA A 153 17.68 -21.94 -0.91
CA ALA A 153 18.23 -21.48 0.37
C ALA A 153 18.27 -22.57 1.46
N PHE A 154 17.44 -23.62 1.35
CA PHE A 154 17.53 -24.81 2.19
C PHE A 154 18.62 -25.77 1.73
N LEU A 155 18.92 -25.82 0.42
CA LEU A 155 19.96 -26.67 -0.17
C LEU A 155 21.38 -26.09 -0.03
N ASP A 156 21.51 -24.78 0.16
CA ASP A 156 22.78 -24.12 0.49
C ASP A 156 23.21 -24.29 1.97
N ASP A 157 22.35 -24.90 2.81
CA ASP A 157 22.68 -25.29 4.19
C ASP A 157 23.07 -26.78 4.23
N GLU A 158 24.16 -27.12 3.54
CA GLU A 158 24.70 -28.49 3.44
C GLU A 158 24.95 -29.12 4.84
N ALA A 159 25.20 -28.27 5.85
CA ALA A 159 25.35 -28.66 7.26
C ALA A 159 24.03 -29.11 7.93
N LYS A 160 22.87 -28.54 7.56
CA LYS A 160 21.55 -29.00 8.06
C LYS A 160 21.13 -30.34 7.44
N ILE A 161 21.44 -30.56 6.16
CA ILE A 161 21.06 -31.81 5.47
C ILE A 161 21.76 -33.02 6.08
N ASP A 162 23.05 -32.89 6.43
CA ASP A 162 23.79 -33.98 7.08
C ASP A 162 23.29 -34.28 8.50
N ALA A 163 22.86 -33.27 9.25
CA ALA A 163 22.23 -33.47 10.56
C ALA A 163 20.91 -34.25 10.44
N ILE A 164 20.06 -33.93 9.45
CA ILE A 164 18.78 -34.61 9.22
C ILE A 164 18.99 -36.05 8.74
N LYS A 165 19.99 -36.32 7.88
CA LYS A 165 20.34 -37.68 7.46
C LYS A 165 20.83 -38.56 8.61
N GLN A 166 21.63 -38.02 9.53
CA GLN A 166 22.10 -38.76 10.70
C GLN A 166 20.96 -39.06 11.69
N GLN A 167 20.06 -38.09 11.92
CA GLN A 167 18.86 -38.25 12.75
C GLN A 167 17.96 -39.38 12.22
N ALA A 168 17.68 -39.39 10.90
CA ALA A 168 16.82 -40.39 10.28
C ALA A 168 17.42 -41.81 10.32
N ARG A 169 18.74 -41.95 10.17
CA ARG A 169 19.43 -43.25 10.23
C ARG A 169 19.48 -43.81 11.66
N ALA A 170 19.57 -42.96 12.67
CA ALA A 170 19.54 -43.36 14.07
C ALA A 170 18.15 -43.87 14.48
N GLU A 171 17.08 -43.18 14.09
CA GLU A 171 15.70 -43.60 14.38
C GLU A 171 15.30 -44.90 13.65
N ALA A 172 15.78 -45.10 12.42
CA ALA A 172 15.53 -46.35 11.69
C ALA A 172 16.19 -47.56 12.38
N LYS A 173 17.40 -47.38 12.94
CA LYS A 173 18.10 -48.45 13.67
C LYS A 173 17.43 -48.75 15.02
N GLN A 174 16.97 -47.72 15.73
CA GLN A 174 16.22 -47.89 16.98
C GLN A 174 14.89 -48.62 16.77
N ARG A 175 14.12 -48.27 15.72
CA ARG A 175 12.86 -48.97 15.42
C ARG A 175 13.07 -50.41 14.95
N ALA A 176 14.17 -50.72 14.26
CA ALA A 176 14.50 -52.09 13.88
C ALA A 176 14.82 -52.97 15.10
N GLU A 177 15.55 -52.43 16.08
CA GLU A 177 15.83 -53.09 17.37
C GLU A 177 14.56 -53.26 18.23
N GLU A 178 13.63 -52.29 18.21
CA GLU A 178 12.33 -52.40 18.89
C GLU A 178 11.36 -53.38 18.22
N TRP A 179 11.47 -53.59 16.91
CA TRP A 179 10.56 -54.47 16.14
C TRP A 179 11.12 -55.88 15.91
N GLY A 180 12.34 -56.17 16.37
CA GLY A 180 12.92 -57.52 16.39
C GLY A 180 13.34 -58.07 15.02
N PHE A 181 13.75 -57.21 14.09
CA PHE A 181 14.39 -57.64 12.85
C PHE A 181 15.92 -57.55 13.02
N ASP A 182 16.56 -58.70 13.21
CA ASP A 182 17.97 -58.92 12.87
C ASP A 182 18.08 -59.17 11.35
#